data_AF-A0A936GTP6-F1
#
_entry.id   AF-A0A936GTP6-F1
#
_cell.length_a   1.000
_cell.length_b   1.000
_cell.length_c   1.000
_cell.angle_alpha   90.00
_cell.angle_beta   90.00
_cell.angle_gamma   90.00
#
_symmetry.space_group_name_H-M   'P 1'
#
loop_
_entity.id
_entity.type
_entity.pdbx_description
1 polymer ?
#
loop_
_entity_poly.entity_id
_entity_poly.type
_entity_poly.pdbx_seq_one_letter_code
_entity_poly.pdbx_strand_id
1 'polypeptide(L)'
;MGGNSFKAIGNKVYENYTDGIKIYLESTDDEYIVGRKWFSHLKDKISFESVSETRADGGCQIVRKKVQDSKASNKKAFGIVDRDILLADPLFRDSLWWEIDNDVFTSSRPYEDGDIFVLHYWELENYLLHPQALELLLADKKLTNSPSISASAIADLLVKFEADLIAVTLLSIVPAQSGIKQVADGFELQTSGDLLLTKVIEQLEVSDEFAKNERQKIQQFAENETNSITRWNKLSRMLDGKRIMYRIERLLFDNNMVNCKISLASERGVLAGHIANQNLIDPALSNWLNVIYQSAL
;
A
#
# COMPACT_ATOMS: atom_id res chain seq x y z
N MET A 1 14.05 -29.26 -33.71
CA MET A 1 13.08 -29.72 -32.69
C MET A 1 13.47 -29.06 -31.38
N GLY A 2 12.86 -27.91 -31.07
CA GLY A 2 13.17 -27.14 -29.85
C GLY A 2 12.42 -27.74 -28.67
N GLY A 3 13.17 -28.27 -27.69
CA GLY A 3 12.59 -28.81 -26.47
C GLY A 3 11.95 -27.69 -25.66
N ASN A 4 10.63 -27.78 -25.46
CA ASN A 4 9.96 -26.95 -24.48
C ASN A 4 10.50 -27.33 -23.10
N SER A 5 11.02 -26.35 -22.36
CA SER A 5 11.46 -26.50 -20.98
C SER A 5 10.37 -27.18 -20.13
N PHE A 6 10.73 -28.16 -19.31
CA PHE A 6 9.82 -28.80 -18.36
C PHE A 6 9.09 -27.80 -17.45
N LYS A 7 9.65 -26.62 -17.22
CA LYS A 7 9.01 -25.50 -16.49
C LYS A 7 7.86 -24.87 -17.28
N ALA A 8 8.05 -24.69 -18.59
CA ALA A 8 7.00 -24.18 -19.48
C ALA A 8 5.89 -25.20 -19.70
N ILE A 9 6.21 -26.50 -19.69
CA ILE A 9 5.23 -27.59 -19.73
C ILE A 9 4.48 -27.68 -18.40
N GLY A 10 5.17 -27.59 -17.26
CA GLY A 10 4.56 -27.58 -15.92
C GLY A 10 3.56 -26.44 -15.71
N ASN A 11 3.93 -25.22 -16.12
CA ASN A 11 3.03 -24.06 -16.05
C ASN A 11 1.83 -24.20 -17.01
N LYS A 12 2.04 -24.68 -18.25
CA LYS A 12 0.94 -24.93 -19.20
C LYS A 12 -0.02 -26.04 -18.76
N VAL A 13 0.49 -27.05 -18.06
CA VAL A 13 -0.34 -28.13 -17.52
C VAL A 13 -1.13 -27.62 -16.32
N TYR A 14 -0.54 -26.81 -15.44
CA TYR A 14 -1.26 -26.17 -14.32
C TYR A 14 -2.35 -25.21 -14.84
N GLU A 15 -2.03 -24.33 -15.79
CA GLU A 15 -3.00 -23.38 -16.37
C GLU A 15 -4.16 -24.03 -17.12
N ASN A 16 -3.98 -25.25 -17.64
CA ASN A 16 -5.02 -26.00 -18.36
C ASN A 16 -5.74 -27.04 -17.49
N TYR A 17 -5.22 -27.38 -16.29
CA TYR A 17 -5.81 -28.40 -15.41
C TYR A 17 -6.25 -27.90 -14.04
N THR A 18 -5.89 -26.69 -13.64
CA THR A 18 -6.54 -26.06 -12.48
C THR A 18 -7.64 -25.14 -12.98
N ASP A 19 -8.89 -25.51 -12.71
CA ASP A 19 -10.04 -24.59 -12.58
C ASP A 19 -9.84 -23.56 -11.44
N GLY A 20 -8.59 -23.22 -11.14
CA GLY A 20 -8.16 -22.40 -10.02
C GLY A 20 -8.53 -20.95 -10.23
N ILE A 21 -8.76 -20.27 -9.11
CA ILE A 21 -9.14 -18.86 -9.11
C ILE A 21 -7.89 -18.02 -9.36
N LYS A 22 -7.98 -17.02 -10.25
CA LYS A 22 -6.90 -16.06 -10.48
C LYS A 22 -7.15 -14.75 -9.72
N ILE A 23 -6.14 -14.28 -9.01
CA ILE A 23 -6.10 -12.94 -8.40
C ILE A 23 -5.00 -12.14 -9.10
N TYR A 24 -5.39 -11.11 -9.83
CA TYR A 24 -4.47 -10.21 -10.50
C TYR A 24 -4.01 -9.10 -9.56
N LEU A 25 -2.71 -8.84 -9.57
CA LEU A 25 -2.01 -7.83 -8.79
C LEU A 25 -1.23 -6.90 -9.71
N GLU A 26 -0.96 -5.67 -9.28
CA GLU A 26 -0.39 -4.65 -10.15
C GLU A 26 1.06 -4.96 -10.55
N SER A 27 1.88 -5.37 -9.58
CA SER A 27 3.30 -5.60 -9.77
C SER A 27 3.80 -6.93 -9.18
N THR A 28 5.05 -7.27 -9.52
CA THR A 28 5.76 -8.42 -8.95
C THR A 28 6.05 -8.26 -7.47
N ASP A 29 6.23 -7.03 -6.97
CA ASP A 29 6.37 -6.75 -5.54
C ASP A 29 5.05 -7.08 -4.80
N ASP A 30 3.91 -6.74 -5.39
CA ASP A 30 2.59 -7.01 -4.80
C ASP A 30 2.26 -8.50 -4.80
N GLU A 31 2.59 -9.23 -5.89
CA GLU A 31 2.51 -10.70 -5.91
C GLU A 31 3.37 -11.31 -4.82
N TYR A 32 4.58 -10.80 -4.63
CA TYR A 32 5.46 -11.30 -3.58
C TYR A 32 4.87 -11.07 -2.18
N ILE A 33 4.36 -9.87 -1.90
CA ILE A 33 3.77 -9.52 -0.60
C ILE A 33 2.46 -10.28 -0.38
N VAL A 34 1.47 -10.10 -1.25
CA VAL A 34 0.13 -10.69 -1.08
C VAL A 34 0.20 -12.21 -1.26
N GLY A 35 0.72 -12.66 -2.39
CA GLY A 35 0.69 -14.07 -2.76
C GLY A 35 1.68 -14.93 -1.99
N ARG A 36 2.91 -14.45 -1.73
CA ARG A 36 3.97 -15.28 -1.12
C ARG A 36 4.19 -15.05 0.37
N LYS A 37 3.84 -13.88 0.91
CA LYS A 37 4.02 -13.59 2.34
C LYS A 37 2.71 -13.68 3.11
N TRP A 38 1.66 -13.04 2.64
CA TRP A 38 0.40 -12.95 3.39
C TRP A 38 -0.49 -14.18 3.19
N PHE A 39 -0.67 -14.62 1.95
CA PHE A 39 -1.65 -15.64 1.59
C PHE A 39 -1.05 -16.88 0.93
N SER A 40 0.19 -17.23 1.30
CA SER A 40 0.88 -18.40 0.74
C SER A 40 0.13 -19.72 0.96
N HIS A 41 -0.70 -19.77 2.00
CA HIS A 41 -1.51 -20.94 2.35
C HIS A 41 -2.73 -21.15 1.44
N LEU A 42 -3.11 -20.18 0.60
CA LEU A 42 -4.24 -20.28 -0.33
C LEU A 42 -3.83 -20.78 -1.74
N LYS A 43 -2.55 -21.07 -1.94
CA LYS A 43 -1.97 -21.37 -3.27
C LYS A 43 -2.36 -22.73 -3.86
N ASP A 44 -3.01 -23.58 -3.08
CA ASP A 44 -3.57 -24.83 -3.57
C ASP A 44 -4.78 -24.60 -4.50
N LYS A 45 -5.46 -23.45 -4.38
CA LYS A 45 -6.62 -23.09 -5.22
C LYS A 45 -6.54 -21.74 -5.89
N ILE A 46 -5.80 -20.80 -5.29
CA ILE A 46 -5.66 -19.43 -5.78
C ILE A 46 -4.29 -19.23 -6.43
N SER A 47 -4.29 -18.79 -7.69
CA SER A 47 -3.11 -18.28 -8.38
C SER A 47 -3.05 -16.75 -8.22
N PHE A 48 -1.96 -16.24 -7.68
CA PHE A 48 -1.67 -14.80 -7.63
C PHE A 48 -0.76 -14.43 -8.80
N GLU A 49 -1.17 -13.48 -9.64
CA GLU A 49 -0.49 -13.12 -10.88
C GLU A 49 -0.29 -11.61 -10.99
N SER A 50 0.96 -11.16 -11.13
CA SER A 50 1.27 -9.78 -11.46
C SER A 50 0.93 -9.47 -12.92
N VAL A 51 0.27 -8.35 -13.19
CA VAL A 51 -0.02 -7.92 -14.58
C VAL A 51 1.12 -7.17 -15.25
N SER A 52 2.10 -6.74 -14.46
CA SER A 52 3.32 -6.08 -14.91
C SER A 52 4.55 -6.79 -14.35
N GLU A 53 5.60 -6.95 -15.18
CA GLU A 53 6.91 -7.46 -14.75
C GLU A 53 7.73 -6.41 -13.99
N THR A 54 7.36 -5.12 -14.09
CA THR A 54 8.03 -3.99 -13.43
C THR A 54 7.05 -3.16 -12.59
N ARG A 55 7.55 -2.28 -11.73
CA ARG A 55 6.74 -1.20 -11.14
C ARG A 55 6.28 -0.30 -12.30
N ALA A 56 5.04 -0.44 -12.75
CA ALA A 56 4.54 0.26 -13.92
C ALA A 56 3.41 1.20 -13.52
N ASP A 57 3.51 2.45 -13.97
CA ASP A 57 2.43 3.41 -13.94
C ASP A 57 1.24 2.85 -14.73
N GLY A 58 0.07 2.74 -14.09
CA GLY A 58 -1.16 2.21 -14.72
C GLY A 58 -1.46 0.73 -14.43
N GLY A 59 -0.81 0.12 -13.45
CA GLY A 59 -1.07 -1.26 -13.00
C GLY A 59 -2.54 -1.55 -12.75
N CYS A 60 -3.25 -0.67 -12.03
CA CYS A 60 -4.66 -0.84 -11.69
C CYS A 60 -5.57 -1.04 -12.91
N GLN A 61 -5.38 -0.26 -13.99
CA GLN A 61 -6.22 -0.37 -15.20
C GLN A 61 -5.97 -1.68 -15.95
N ILE A 62 -4.73 -2.16 -15.92
CA ILE A 62 -4.36 -3.45 -16.52
C ILE A 62 -4.95 -4.60 -15.70
N VAL A 63 -4.92 -4.53 -14.36
CA VAL A 63 -5.60 -5.50 -13.47
C VAL A 63 -7.07 -5.61 -13.83
N ARG A 64 -7.79 -4.48 -13.89
CA ARG A 64 -9.22 -4.45 -14.23
C ARG A 64 -9.50 -5.08 -15.59
N LYS A 65 -8.72 -4.71 -16.61
CA LYS A 65 -8.83 -5.29 -17.95
C LYS A 65 -8.61 -6.81 -17.94
N LYS A 66 -7.60 -7.30 -17.23
CA LYS A 66 -7.29 -8.73 -17.12
C LYS A 66 -8.40 -9.53 -16.45
N VAL A 67 -9.04 -8.96 -15.43
CA VAL A 67 -10.22 -9.56 -14.78
C VAL A 67 -11.37 -9.68 -15.78
N GLN A 68 -11.70 -8.60 -16.48
CA GLN A 68 -12.76 -8.60 -17.49
C GLN A 68 -12.50 -9.61 -18.62
N ASP A 69 -11.29 -9.60 -19.21
CA ASP A 69 -10.88 -10.52 -20.29
C ASP A 69 -10.96 -11.99 -19.85
N SER A 70 -10.56 -12.28 -18.60
CA SER A 70 -10.61 -13.63 -18.04
C SER A 70 -12.05 -14.10 -17.80
N LYS A 71 -12.90 -13.22 -17.27
CA LYS A 71 -14.32 -13.51 -17.07
C LYS A 71 -15.09 -13.68 -18.36
N ALA A 72 -14.78 -12.89 -19.40
CA ALA A 72 -15.32 -13.09 -20.74
C ALA A 72 -14.97 -14.47 -21.33
N SER A 73 -13.89 -15.09 -20.83
CA SER A 73 -13.46 -16.45 -21.17
C SER A 73 -13.95 -17.51 -20.16
N ASN A 74 -14.97 -17.22 -19.35
CA ASN A 74 -15.54 -18.09 -18.31
C ASN A 74 -14.53 -18.55 -17.24
N LYS A 75 -13.51 -17.75 -16.94
CA LYS A 75 -12.56 -18.03 -15.84
C LYS A 75 -12.96 -17.28 -14.58
N LYS A 76 -12.76 -17.91 -13.40
CA LYS A 76 -12.88 -17.24 -12.10
C LYS A 76 -11.66 -16.34 -11.89
N ALA A 77 -11.84 -15.04 -12.07
CA ALA A 77 -10.78 -14.04 -11.93
C ALA A 77 -11.24 -12.84 -11.11
N PHE A 78 -10.33 -12.33 -10.30
CA PHE A 78 -10.51 -11.17 -9.43
C PHE A 78 -9.23 -10.32 -9.44
N GLY A 79 -9.28 -9.13 -8.87
CA GLY A 79 -8.12 -8.23 -8.80
C GLY A 79 -8.00 -7.56 -7.43
N ILE A 80 -6.78 -7.21 -7.06
CA ILE A 80 -6.47 -6.31 -5.94
C ILE A 80 -5.74 -5.11 -6.53
N VAL A 81 -6.20 -3.91 -6.18
CA VAL A 81 -5.62 -2.65 -6.66
C VAL A 81 -5.41 -1.67 -5.52
N ASP A 82 -4.42 -0.80 -5.67
CA ASP A 82 -4.17 0.32 -4.77
C ASP A 82 -5.37 1.28 -4.75
N ARG A 83 -5.52 2.05 -3.66
CA ARG A 83 -6.64 3.00 -3.51
C ARG A 83 -6.51 4.20 -4.44
N ASP A 84 -5.30 4.49 -4.90
CA ASP A 84 -4.97 5.64 -5.76
C ASP A 84 -5.70 5.64 -7.11
N ILE A 85 -6.20 4.49 -7.58
CA ILE A 85 -7.13 4.42 -8.71
C ILE A 85 -8.34 5.34 -8.52
N LEU A 86 -8.83 5.49 -7.28
CA LEU A 86 -9.99 6.34 -6.97
C LEU A 86 -9.63 7.83 -7.06
N LEU A 87 -8.38 8.20 -6.76
CA LEU A 87 -7.89 9.56 -6.92
C LEU A 87 -7.84 9.94 -8.40
N ALA A 88 -7.44 8.99 -9.26
CA ALA A 88 -7.42 9.18 -10.71
C ALA A 88 -8.84 9.24 -11.31
N ASP A 89 -9.81 8.54 -10.73
CA ASP A 89 -11.19 8.42 -11.22
C ASP A 89 -12.09 9.60 -10.78
N PRO A 90 -12.54 10.48 -11.70
CA PRO A 90 -13.36 11.65 -11.36
C PRO A 90 -14.70 11.31 -10.67
N LEU A 91 -15.21 10.08 -10.82
CA LEU A 91 -16.46 9.67 -10.14
C LEU A 91 -16.26 9.47 -8.63
N PHE A 92 -15.06 9.06 -8.22
CA PHE A 92 -14.76 8.65 -6.85
C PHE A 92 -13.79 9.58 -6.12
N ARG A 93 -13.04 10.41 -6.85
CA ARG A 93 -12.02 11.34 -6.35
C ARG A 93 -12.50 12.23 -5.20
N ASP A 94 -13.69 12.79 -5.34
CA ASP A 94 -14.23 13.75 -4.35
C ASP A 94 -15.18 13.08 -3.34
N SER A 95 -15.34 11.76 -3.41
CA SER A 95 -16.20 10.97 -2.52
C SER A 95 -15.44 9.80 -1.92
N LEU A 96 -15.47 8.63 -2.57
CA LEU A 96 -14.94 7.38 -2.05
C LEU A 96 -13.43 7.43 -1.75
N TRP A 97 -12.64 8.19 -2.52
CA TRP A 97 -11.22 8.41 -2.21
C TRP A 97 -11.00 8.97 -0.81
N TRP A 98 -11.92 9.81 -0.31
CA TRP A 98 -11.87 10.42 1.02
C TRP A 98 -12.72 9.69 2.07
N GLU A 99 -13.31 8.53 1.76
CA GLU A 99 -14.13 7.79 2.72
C GLU A 99 -13.28 7.19 3.86
N ILE A 100 -13.64 7.53 5.10
CA ILE A 100 -12.90 7.19 6.31
C ILE A 100 -13.41 5.87 6.90
N ASP A 101 -14.71 5.60 6.75
CA ASP A 101 -15.37 4.41 7.27
C ASP A 101 -15.11 3.21 6.36
N ASN A 102 -14.51 2.16 6.92
CA ASN A 102 -14.16 0.94 6.17
C ASN A 102 -15.37 0.16 5.68
N ASP A 103 -16.43 0.14 6.46
CA ASP A 103 -17.61 -0.64 6.12
C ASP A 103 -18.34 0.05 4.97
N VAL A 104 -18.40 1.39 5.00
CA VAL A 104 -18.91 2.20 3.87
C VAL A 104 -18.01 2.02 2.65
N PHE A 105 -16.69 2.16 2.82
CA PHE A 105 -15.72 2.02 1.72
C PHE A 105 -15.83 0.63 1.05
N THR A 106 -15.79 -0.45 1.85
CA THR A 106 -15.83 -1.83 1.34
C THR A 106 -17.17 -2.16 0.68
N SER A 107 -18.28 -1.61 1.19
CA SER A 107 -19.61 -1.86 0.64
C SER A 107 -19.84 -1.17 -0.70
N SER A 108 -19.10 -0.10 -1.01
CA SER A 108 -19.25 0.66 -2.25
C SER A 108 -18.89 -0.11 -3.52
N ARG A 109 -17.97 -1.09 -3.43
CA ARG A 109 -17.53 -1.98 -4.52
C ARG A 109 -17.43 -1.26 -5.87
N PRO A 110 -16.54 -0.26 -6.01
CA PRO A 110 -16.58 0.71 -7.10
C PRO A 110 -16.37 0.10 -8.49
N TYR A 111 -15.84 -1.12 -8.57
CA TYR A 111 -15.35 -1.72 -9.80
C TYR A 111 -15.80 -3.18 -9.95
N GLU A 112 -16.27 -3.50 -11.17
CA GLU A 112 -16.63 -4.85 -11.62
C GLU A 112 -17.46 -5.65 -10.60
N ASP A 113 -18.54 -5.06 -10.07
CA ASP A 113 -19.50 -5.70 -9.14
C ASP A 113 -18.87 -6.38 -7.91
N GLY A 114 -17.68 -5.93 -7.48
CA GLY A 114 -16.94 -6.48 -6.34
C GLY A 114 -15.89 -7.53 -6.70
N ASP A 115 -15.59 -7.71 -7.98
CA ASP A 115 -14.48 -8.55 -8.44
C ASP A 115 -13.11 -7.91 -8.24
N ILE A 116 -13.09 -6.59 -8.02
CA ILE A 116 -11.89 -5.83 -7.71
C ILE A 116 -11.96 -5.38 -6.26
N PHE A 117 -10.98 -5.82 -5.47
CA PHE A 117 -10.75 -5.31 -4.14
C PHE A 117 -9.85 -4.07 -4.23
N VAL A 118 -10.39 -2.91 -3.89
CA VAL A 118 -9.60 -1.69 -3.70
C VAL A 118 -9.08 -1.68 -2.26
N LEU A 119 -7.78 -1.52 -2.09
CA LEU A 119 -7.16 -1.46 -0.77
C LEU A 119 -7.71 -0.30 0.06
N HIS A 120 -7.82 -0.46 1.39
CA HIS A 120 -8.24 0.62 2.29
C HIS A 120 -7.19 1.70 2.50
N TYR A 121 -5.92 1.35 2.29
CA TYR A 121 -4.79 2.27 2.35
C TYR A 121 -4.39 2.68 0.94
N TRP A 122 -3.76 3.85 0.82
CA TRP A 122 -3.31 4.43 -0.45
C TRP A 122 -2.64 3.38 -1.33
N GLU A 123 -1.56 2.78 -0.83
CA GLU A 123 -0.81 1.74 -1.52
C GLU A 123 -0.59 0.54 -0.61
N LEU A 124 -0.21 -0.59 -1.20
CA LEU A 124 0.23 -1.77 -0.46
C LEU A 124 1.38 -1.45 0.52
N GLU A 125 2.28 -0.53 0.14
CA GLU A 125 3.39 -0.05 0.97
C GLU A 125 2.94 0.44 2.36
N ASN A 126 1.77 1.08 2.45
CA ASN A 126 1.30 1.66 3.70
C ASN A 126 0.99 0.59 4.75
N TYR A 127 0.53 -0.60 4.35
CA TYR A 127 0.34 -1.73 5.27
C TYR A 127 1.66 -2.20 5.89
N LEU A 128 2.78 -2.03 5.18
CA LEU A 128 4.10 -2.45 5.66
C LEU A 128 4.67 -1.50 6.73
N LEU A 129 4.07 -0.32 6.88
CA LEU A 129 4.50 0.72 7.82
C LEU A 129 3.83 0.61 9.19
N HIS A 130 3.26 -0.54 9.53
CA HIS A 130 2.68 -0.77 10.85
C HIS A 130 3.76 -0.69 11.95
N PRO A 131 3.54 0.05 13.06
CA PRO A 131 4.58 0.26 14.09
C PRO A 131 5.13 -1.03 14.70
N GLN A 132 4.30 -2.06 14.84
CA GLN A 132 4.71 -3.39 15.31
C GLN A 132 5.61 -4.14 14.31
N ALA A 133 5.37 -3.99 13.00
CA ALA A 133 6.24 -4.58 11.99
C ALA A 133 7.59 -3.86 11.93
N LEU A 134 7.57 -2.53 12.10
CA LEU A 134 8.78 -1.72 12.23
C LEU A 134 9.57 -2.08 13.49
N GLU A 135 8.92 -2.27 14.65
CA GLU A 135 9.58 -2.74 15.88
C GLU A 135 10.37 -4.03 15.64
N LEU A 136 9.75 -5.02 15.01
CA LEU A 136 10.40 -6.30 14.70
C LEU A 136 11.55 -6.13 13.72
N LEU A 137 11.37 -5.34 12.65
CA LEU A 137 12.45 -5.04 11.72
C LEU A 137 13.63 -4.36 12.44
N LEU A 138 13.38 -3.38 13.29
CA LEU A 138 14.42 -2.67 14.03
C LEU A 138 15.14 -3.59 15.02
N ALA A 139 14.41 -4.51 15.66
CA ALA A 139 15.01 -5.54 16.50
C ALA A 139 15.97 -6.44 15.71
N ASP A 140 15.59 -6.85 14.49
CA ASP A 140 16.43 -7.67 13.60
C ASP A 140 17.70 -6.94 13.13
N LYS A 141 17.66 -5.60 13.02
CA LYS A 141 18.80 -4.78 12.55
C LYS A 141 19.73 -4.32 13.69
N LYS A 142 19.34 -4.48 14.95
CA LYS A 142 20.19 -4.10 16.09
C LYS A 142 21.35 -5.08 16.24
N LEU A 143 22.57 -4.55 16.17
CA LEU A 143 23.82 -5.29 16.41
C LEU A 143 24.22 -5.31 17.90
N THR A 144 23.54 -4.54 18.75
CA THR A 144 23.92 -4.30 20.17
C THR A 144 22.73 -4.48 21.12
N ASN A 145 23.02 -4.79 22.39
CA ASN A 145 22.04 -4.97 23.49
C ASN A 145 21.32 -3.68 23.94
N SER A 146 21.09 -2.73 23.04
CA SER A 146 20.34 -1.50 23.36
C SER A 146 18.89 -1.85 23.71
N PRO A 147 18.20 -1.05 24.54
CA PRO A 147 16.80 -1.30 24.90
C PRO A 147 15.93 -1.54 23.66
N SER A 148 15.02 -2.52 23.74
CA SER A 148 14.05 -2.74 22.66
C SER A 148 13.23 -1.47 22.47
N ILE A 149 13.01 -1.08 21.20
CA ILE A 149 12.16 0.07 20.88
C ILE A 149 10.78 -0.49 20.67
N SER A 150 9.82 -0.04 21.47
CA SER A 150 8.44 -0.50 21.36
C SER A 150 7.74 0.07 20.13
N ALA A 151 6.74 -0.66 19.62
CA ALA A 151 5.82 -0.15 18.61
C ALA A 151 5.20 1.21 18.99
N SER A 152 4.92 1.43 20.28
CA SER A 152 4.39 2.73 20.76
C SER A 152 5.40 3.86 20.55
N ALA A 153 6.69 3.64 20.87
CA ALA A 153 7.71 4.67 20.67
C ALA A 153 7.91 5.02 19.19
N ILE A 154 7.80 4.02 18.30
CA ILE A 154 7.82 4.24 16.84
C ILE A 154 6.58 5.04 16.44
N ALA A 155 5.39 4.66 16.89
CA ALA A 155 4.16 5.36 16.56
C ALA A 155 4.17 6.82 17.08
N ASP A 156 4.65 7.06 18.30
CA ASP A 156 4.80 8.40 18.88
C ASP A 156 5.73 9.27 18.03
N LEU A 157 6.83 8.70 17.53
CA LEU A 157 7.73 9.38 16.61
C LEU A 157 7.03 9.73 15.29
N LEU A 158 6.32 8.77 14.69
CA LEU A 158 5.63 8.99 13.42
C LEU A 158 4.52 10.05 13.54
N VAL A 159 3.74 10.00 14.61
CA VAL A 159 2.70 11.00 14.92
C VAL A 159 3.31 12.37 15.19
N LYS A 160 4.44 12.45 15.92
CA LYS A 160 5.15 13.71 16.17
C LYS A 160 5.54 14.42 14.86
N PHE A 161 5.83 13.67 13.80
CA PHE A 161 6.22 14.19 12.49
C PHE A 161 5.10 14.12 11.44
N GLU A 162 3.85 13.88 11.84
CA GLU A 162 2.74 13.66 10.90
C GLU A 162 2.53 14.84 9.94
N ALA A 163 2.73 16.08 10.41
CA ALA A 163 2.57 17.28 9.59
C ALA A 163 3.52 17.29 8.37
N ASP A 164 4.75 16.78 8.54
CA ASP A 164 5.72 16.69 7.44
C ASP A 164 5.34 15.60 6.44
N LEU A 165 4.86 14.46 6.95
CA LEU A 165 4.43 13.32 6.14
C LEU A 165 3.17 13.68 5.32
N ILE A 166 2.23 14.38 5.94
CA ILE A 166 1.04 14.94 5.29
C ILE A 166 1.45 15.98 4.24
N ALA A 167 2.37 16.89 4.56
CA ALA A 167 2.82 17.91 3.61
C ALA A 167 3.38 17.28 2.33
N VAL A 168 4.28 16.31 2.43
CA VAL A 168 4.83 15.69 1.22
C VAL A 168 3.85 14.82 0.47
N THR A 169 2.82 14.29 1.13
CA THR A 169 1.75 13.53 0.46
C THR A 169 0.99 14.39 -0.57
N LEU A 170 0.91 15.71 -0.36
CA LEU A 170 0.33 16.64 -1.34
C LEU A 170 1.03 16.60 -2.70
N LEU A 171 2.33 16.26 -2.73
CA LEU A 171 3.11 16.11 -3.96
C LEU A 171 2.65 14.95 -4.85
N SER A 172 1.71 14.13 -4.38
CA SER A 172 1.09 13.05 -5.15
C SER A 172 -0.40 13.28 -5.36
N ILE A 173 -1.10 13.84 -4.37
CA ILE A 173 -2.53 14.20 -4.51
C ILE A 173 -2.73 15.23 -5.62
N VAL A 174 -2.03 16.37 -5.52
CA VAL A 174 -2.27 17.51 -6.41
C VAL A 174 -1.90 17.18 -7.85
N PRO A 175 -0.74 16.56 -8.15
CA PRO A 175 -0.41 16.18 -9.51
C PRO A 175 -1.40 15.17 -10.12
N ALA A 176 -1.90 14.21 -9.35
CA ALA A 176 -2.90 13.25 -9.83
C ALA A 176 -4.23 13.94 -10.18
N GLN A 177 -4.61 15.00 -9.46
CA GLN A 177 -5.83 15.76 -9.72
C GLN A 177 -5.71 16.71 -10.91
N SER A 178 -4.56 17.36 -11.07
CA SER A 178 -4.33 18.46 -12.01
C SER A 178 -3.50 18.08 -13.24
N GLY A 179 -3.04 16.84 -13.36
CA GLY A 179 -2.20 16.37 -14.47
C GLY A 179 -0.79 17.00 -14.47
N ILE A 180 -0.33 17.50 -13.32
CA ILE A 180 1.01 18.05 -13.15
C ILE A 180 2.01 16.89 -13.09
N LYS A 181 3.27 17.14 -13.45
CA LYS A 181 4.32 16.13 -13.33
C LYS A 181 4.60 15.84 -11.85
N GLN A 182 4.63 14.55 -11.49
CA GLN A 182 5.02 14.14 -10.15
C GLN A 182 6.48 14.49 -9.84
N VAL A 183 6.70 14.85 -8.57
CA VAL A 183 8.02 15.12 -8.02
C VAL A 183 8.61 13.85 -7.45
N ALA A 184 9.93 13.66 -7.57
CA ALA A 184 10.61 12.49 -7.04
C ALA A 184 10.32 12.26 -5.54
N ASP A 185 10.25 11.00 -5.13
CA ASP A 185 9.90 10.57 -3.77
C ASP A 185 10.84 11.17 -2.70
N GLY A 186 12.10 11.39 -3.05
CA GLY A 186 13.12 11.99 -2.16
C GLY A 186 13.06 13.51 -2.02
N PHE A 187 11.93 14.16 -2.30
CA PHE A 187 11.80 15.62 -2.23
C PHE A 187 12.05 16.14 -0.81
N GLU A 188 13.00 17.08 -0.69
CA GLU A 188 13.27 17.85 0.52
C GLU A 188 13.43 16.99 1.78
N LEU A 189 14.08 15.81 1.65
CA LEU A 189 14.22 14.85 2.74
C LEU A 189 14.89 15.44 3.98
N GLN A 190 15.69 16.49 3.84
CA GLN A 190 16.42 17.17 4.92
C GLN A 190 15.60 18.26 5.64
N THR A 191 14.45 18.66 5.08
CA THR A 191 13.63 19.79 5.52
C THR A 191 12.38 19.30 6.27
N SER A 192 11.97 20.06 7.29
CA SER A 192 10.82 19.77 8.19
C SER A 192 10.05 21.05 8.56
N GLY A 193 8.85 20.88 9.13
CA GLY A 193 8.04 21.97 9.67
C GLY A 193 7.53 22.95 8.61
N ASP A 194 7.29 24.20 9.00
CA ASP A 194 6.73 25.23 8.11
C ASP A 194 7.56 25.45 6.85
N LEU A 195 8.90 25.35 6.94
CA LEU A 195 9.78 25.48 5.78
C LEU A 195 9.53 24.38 4.75
N LEU A 196 9.29 23.14 5.18
CA LEU A 196 8.94 22.05 4.27
C LEU A 196 7.61 22.32 3.58
N LEU A 197 6.61 22.77 4.35
CA LEU A 197 5.29 23.09 3.82
C LEU A 197 5.37 24.20 2.77
N THR A 198 6.10 25.28 3.04
CA THR A 198 6.31 26.37 2.07
C THR A 198 6.91 25.83 0.77
N LYS A 199 7.96 25.00 0.84
CA LYS A 199 8.58 24.42 -0.35
C LYS A 199 7.64 23.48 -1.12
N VAL A 200 6.78 22.73 -0.43
CA VAL A 200 5.76 21.90 -1.08
C VAL A 200 4.75 22.76 -1.82
N ILE A 201 4.25 23.83 -1.19
CA ILE A 201 3.26 24.74 -1.79
C ILE A 201 3.84 25.44 -3.02
N GLU A 202 5.07 25.94 -2.92
CA GLU A 202 5.81 26.54 -4.03
C GLU A 202 6.00 25.56 -5.18
N GLN A 203 6.39 24.31 -4.88
CA GLN A 203 6.62 23.27 -5.88
C GLN A 203 5.33 22.84 -6.61
N LEU A 204 4.19 22.92 -5.92
CA LEU A 204 2.88 22.57 -6.47
C LEU A 204 2.19 23.75 -7.17
N GLU A 205 2.70 24.96 -7.01
CA GLU A 205 2.10 26.20 -7.52
C GLU A 205 0.63 26.38 -7.08
N VAL A 206 0.30 25.95 -5.85
CA VAL A 206 -1.05 26.06 -5.26
C VAL A 206 -1.13 27.17 -4.21
N SER A 207 -2.34 27.57 -3.84
CA SER A 207 -2.54 28.52 -2.74
C SER A 207 -2.38 27.85 -1.36
N ASP A 208 -2.01 28.64 -0.35
CA ASP A 208 -1.95 28.17 1.04
C ASP A 208 -3.29 27.59 1.52
N GLU A 209 -4.40 28.20 1.11
CA GLU A 209 -5.74 27.75 1.47
C GLU A 209 -6.09 26.41 0.84
N PHE A 210 -5.70 26.19 -0.42
CA PHE A 210 -5.87 24.90 -1.08
C PHE A 210 -5.06 23.81 -0.37
N ALA A 211 -3.77 24.07 -0.12
CA ALA A 211 -2.91 23.13 0.59
C ALA A 211 -3.43 22.83 2.00
N LYS A 212 -3.92 23.84 2.72
CA LYS A 212 -4.54 23.67 4.04
C LYS A 212 -5.78 22.77 3.97
N ASN A 213 -6.67 22.97 3.00
CA ASN A 213 -7.87 22.14 2.83
C ASN A 213 -7.53 20.67 2.56
N GLU A 214 -6.58 20.39 1.66
CA GLU A 214 -6.16 19.02 1.39
C GLU A 214 -5.50 18.35 2.61
N ARG A 215 -4.68 19.08 3.36
CA ARG A 215 -4.12 18.55 4.62
C ARG A 215 -5.18 18.25 5.66
N GLN A 216 -6.19 19.11 5.78
CA GLN A 216 -7.31 18.89 6.71
C GLN A 216 -8.08 17.61 6.36
N LYS A 217 -8.35 17.35 5.07
CA LYS A 217 -8.98 16.09 4.63
C LYS A 217 -8.15 14.86 5.03
N ILE A 218 -6.82 14.90 4.89
CA ILE A 218 -5.95 13.81 5.34
C ILE A 218 -6.01 13.66 6.86
N GLN A 219 -5.98 14.77 7.61
CA GLN A 219 -6.04 14.75 9.09
C GLN A 219 -7.35 14.18 9.63
N GLN A 220 -8.46 14.35 8.91
CA GLN A 220 -9.78 13.84 9.30
C GLN A 220 -9.79 12.33 9.52
N PHE A 221 -8.95 11.57 8.82
CA PHE A 221 -8.84 10.12 8.99
C PHE A 221 -8.52 9.71 10.42
N ALA A 222 -7.84 10.57 11.19
CA ALA A 222 -7.42 10.27 12.55
C ALA A 222 -7.88 11.32 13.58
N GLU A 223 -8.89 12.14 13.27
CA GLU A 223 -9.24 13.38 13.99
C GLU A 223 -9.56 13.22 15.49
N ASN A 224 -9.89 12.01 15.96
CA ASN A 224 -10.21 11.76 17.38
C ASN A 224 -9.32 10.70 18.04
N GLU A 225 -8.26 10.27 17.37
CA GLU A 225 -7.38 9.21 17.87
C GLU A 225 -6.31 9.77 18.80
N THR A 226 -6.38 9.35 20.07
CA THR A 226 -5.41 9.70 21.11
C THR A 226 -4.30 8.66 21.27
N ASN A 227 -4.57 7.40 20.87
CA ASN A 227 -3.55 6.36 20.85
C ASN A 227 -2.69 6.50 19.59
N SER A 228 -1.38 6.65 19.73
CA SER A 228 -0.47 6.89 18.61
C SER A 228 -0.45 5.77 17.57
N ILE A 229 -0.59 4.50 17.99
CA ILE A 229 -0.66 3.36 17.05
C ILE A 229 -1.94 3.44 16.24
N THR A 230 -3.10 3.62 16.89
CA THR A 230 -4.39 3.75 16.20
C THR A 230 -4.40 4.98 15.29
N ARG A 231 -3.89 6.12 15.78
CA ARG A 231 -3.75 7.37 15.03
C ARG A 231 -2.92 7.16 13.77
N TRP A 232 -1.74 6.54 13.90
CA TRP A 232 -0.88 6.24 12.77
C TRP A 232 -1.54 5.28 11.77
N ASN A 233 -2.16 4.21 12.25
CA ASN A 233 -2.85 3.25 11.38
C ASN A 233 -3.97 3.89 10.57
N LYS A 234 -4.73 4.82 11.18
CA LYS A 234 -5.76 5.56 10.44
C LYS A 234 -5.16 6.59 9.48
N LEU A 235 -4.18 7.36 9.93
CA LEU A 235 -3.56 8.42 9.13
C LEU A 235 -2.82 7.86 7.91
N SER A 236 -2.04 6.79 8.10
CA SER A 236 -1.23 6.17 7.04
C SER A 236 -2.05 5.62 5.88
N ARG A 237 -3.37 5.52 5.99
CA ARG A 237 -4.27 5.19 4.89
C ARG A 237 -4.25 6.21 3.76
N MET A 238 -4.02 7.47 4.08
CA MET A 238 -4.08 8.57 3.12
C MET A 238 -2.73 9.23 2.91
N LEU A 239 -1.65 8.62 3.39
CA LEU A 239 -0.30 9.07 3.10
C LEU A 239 0.25 8.35 1.87
N ASP A 240 1.09 9.03 1.10
CA ASP A 240 1.83 8.42 -0.01
C ASP A 240 2.90 7.48 0.55
N GLY A 241 2.64 6.16 0.51
CA GLY A 241 3.45 5.12 1.14
C GLY A 241 4.89 5.10 0.64
N LYS A 242 5.08 5.17 -0.69
CA LYS A 242 6.41 5.23 -1.32
C LYS A 242 7.20 6.46 -0.88
N ARG A 243 6.58 7.64 -0.85
CA ARG A 243 7.25 8.89 -0.48
C ARG A 243 7.56 8.97 1.01
N ILE A 244 6.63 8.59 1.87
CA ILE A 244 6.86 8.66 3.32
C ILE A 244 7.88 7.62 3.79
N MET A 245 8.06 6.48 3.09
CA MET A 245 9.11 5.51 3.42
C MET A 245 10.49 6.15 3.57
N TYR A 246 10.91 6.98 2.60
CA TYR A 246 12.21 7.66 2.67
C TYR A 246 12.32 8.62 3.86
N ARG A 247 11.22 9.28 4.25
CA ARG A 247 11.19 10.13 5.44
C ARG A 247 11.24 9.30 6.71
N ILE A 248 10.50 8.20 6.80
CA ILE A 248 10.50 7.30 7.95
C ILE A 248 11.91 6.71 8.16
N GLU A 249 12.59 6.27 7.09
CA GLU A 249 13.99 5.81 7.14
C GLU A 249 14.89 6.84 7.84
N ARG A 250 14.77 8.11 7.43
CA ARG A 250 15.51 9.21 8.04
C ARG A 250 15.09 9.45 9.49
N LEU A 251 13.79 9.50 9.78
CA LEU A 251 13.28 9.74 11.13
C LEU A 251 13.77 8.68 12.11
N LEU A 252 13.75 7.41 11.72
CA LEU A 252 14.24 6.30 12.52
C LEU A 252 15.74 6.43 12.79
N PHE A 253 16.53 6.82 11.79
CA PHE A 253 17.97 7.03 11.94
C PHE A 253 18.29 8.25 12.81
N ASP A 254 17.74 9.42 12.48
CA ASP A 254 18.02 10.71 13.14
C ASP A 254 17.56 10.74 14.60
N ASN A 255 16.57 9.91 14.97
CA ASN A 255 16.08 9.77 16.35
C ASN A 255 16.71 8.56 17.08
N ASN A 256 17.82 8.02 16.59
CA ASN A 256 18.55 6.89 17.19
C ASN A 256 17.69 5.64 17.43
N MET A 257 16.66 5.42 16.61
CA MET A 257 15.86 4.20 16.67
C MET A 257 16.61 3.02 16.03
N VAL A 258 17.54 3.31 15.13
CA VAL A 258 18.40 2.32 14.48
C VAL A 258 19.82 2.88 14.30
N ASN A 259 20.83 2.03 14.53
CA ASN A 259 22.24 2.43 14.47
C ASN A 259 22.83 2.32 13.05
N CYS A 260 22.04 1.92 12.07
CA CYS A 260 22.45 1.77 10.69
C CYS A 260 21.39 2.36 9.75
N LYS A 261 21.81 2.74 8.55
CA LYS A 261 20.85 3.12 7.51
C LYS A 261 20.09 1.88 7.07
N ILE A 262 18.76 1.97 7.14
CA ILE A 262 17.84 0.97 6.61
C ILE A 262 17.20 1.51 5.33
N SER A 263 16.85 0.61 4.40
CA SER A 263 16.01 0.94 3.26
C SER A 263 14.71 0.15 3.39
N LEU A 264 13.63 0.80 3.83
CA LEU A 264 12.32 0.19 3.97
C LEU A 264 11.84 -0.39 2.63
N ALA A 265 12.17 0.26 1.52
CA ALA A 265 11.88 -0.25 0.18
C ALA A 265 12.55 -1.62 -0.08
N SER A 266 13.76 -1.84 0.44
CA SER A 266 14.49 -3.12 0.32
C SER A 266 14.01 -4.16 1.34
N GLU A 267 13.39 -3.72 2.44
CA GLU A 267 12.93 -4.58 3.54
C GLU A 267 11.45 -4.97 3.42
N ARG A 268 10.76 -4.61 2.33
CA ARG A 268 9.32 -4.89 2.12
C ARG A 268 8.96 -6.35 2.34
N GLY A 269 9.80 -7.27 1.85
CA GLY A 269 9.60 -8.71 2.02
C GLY A 269 9.74 -9.19 3.47
N VAL A 270 10.55 -8.52 4.29
CA VAL A 270 10.70 -8.79 5.72
C VAL A 270 9.51 -8.21 6.47
N LEU A 271 9.18 -6.94 6.21
CA LEU A 271 8.01 -6.27 6.78
C LEU A 271 6.71 -7.02 6.48
N ALA A 272 6.52 -7.48 5.25
CA ALA A 272 5.35 -8.27 4.87
C ALA A 272 5.24 -9.58 5.67
N GLY A 273 6.37 -10.22 5.97
CA GLY A 273 6.42 -11.39 6.86
C GLY A 273 6.02 -11.04 8.29
N HIS A 274 6.53 -9.93 8.82
CA HIS A 274 6.17 -9.44 10.16
C HIS A 274 4.67 -9.10 10.25
N ILE A 275 4.10 -8.46 9.23
CA ILE A 275 2.66 -8.17 9.14
C ILE A 275 1.83 -9.45 9.20
N ALA A 276 2.17 -10.47 8.39
CA ALA A 276 1.46 -11.75 8.41
C ALA A 276 1.56 -12.46 9.76
N ASN A 277 2.77 -12.54 10.31
CA ASN A 277 3.03 -13.27 11.57
C ASN A 277 2.36 -12.63 12.79
N GLN A 278 2.11 -11.31 12.74
CA GLN A 278 1.44 -10.57 13.80
C GLN A 278 -0.08 -10.44 13.58
N ASN A 279 -0.65 -11.08 12.54
CA ASN A 279 -2.06 -10.95 12.16
C ASN A 279 -2.48 -9.50 11.91
N LEU A 280 -1.62 -8.72 11.24
CA LEU A 280 -1.83 -7.29 10.94
C LEU A 280 -2.31 -7.04 9.51
N ILE A 281 -2.59 -8.10 8.75
CA ILE A 281 -3.19 -7.98 7.42
C ILE A 281 -4.60 -7.42 7.58
N ASP A 282 -5.02 -6.56 6.64
CA ASP A 282 -6.36 -6.00 6.61
C ASP A 282 -7.43 -7.11 6.75
N PRO A 283 -8.30 -7.04 7.77
CA PRO A 283 -9.38 -7.99 7.93
C PRO A 283 -10.32 -8.03 6.72
N ALA A 284 -10.59 -6.89 6.07
CA ALA A 284 -11.48 -6.83 4.90
C ALA A 284 -10.88 -7.58 3.70
N LEU A 285 -9.58 -7.38 3.43
CA LEU A 285 -8.86 -8.11 2.38
C LEU A 285 -8.82 -9.60 2.69
N SER A 286 -8.50 -9.96 3.93
CA SER A 286 -8.43 -11.36 4.37
C SER A 286 -9.78 -12.05 4.22
N ASN A 287 -10.86 -11.37 4.62
CA ASN A 287 -12.21 -11.93 4.54
C ASN A 287 -12.67 -12.05 3.09
N TRP A 288 -12.38 -11.06 2.23
CA TRP A 288 -12.70 -11.11 0.80
C TRP A 288 -12.01 -12.29 0.10
N LEU A 289 -10.70 -12.48 0.32
CA LEU A 289 -9.96 -13.63 -0.22
C LEU A 289 -10.47 -14.97 0.33
N ASN A 290 -10.83 -15.03 1.61
CA ASN A 290 -11.41 -16.23 2.20
C ASN A 290 -12.75 -16.58 1.54
N VAL A 291 -13.65 -15.61 1.34
CA VAL A 291 -14.93 -15.85 0.64
C VAL A 291 -14.70 -16.40 -0.76
N ILE A 292 -13.75 -15.81 -1.50
CA ILE A 292 -13.36 -16.28 -2.83
C ILE A 292 -12.84 -17.73 -2.76
N TYR A 293 -11.93 -18.02 -1.84
CA TYR A 293 -11.37 -19.36 -1.65
C TYR A 293 -12.45 -20.41 -1.32
N GLN A 294 -13.41 -20.06 -0.46
CA GLN A 294 -14.52 -20.95 -0.08
C GLN A 294 -15.51 -21.17 -1.25
N SER A 295 -15.63 -20.23 -2.21
CA SER A 295 -16.46 -20.40 -3.42
C SER A 295 -15.95 -21.45 -4.42
N ALA A 296 -14.76 -22.00 -4.16
CA ALA A 296 -14.17 -23.11 -4.91
C ALA A 296 -14.34 -24.49 -4.24
N LEU A 297 -15.00 -24.56 -3.07
CA LEU A 297 -15.44 -25.81 -2.44
C LEU A 297 -16.80 -26.24 -2.98
#